data_AF-A0A959UQ56-F1
#
_entry.id   AF-A0A959UQ56-F1
#
_cell.length_a   1.000
_cell.length_b   1.000
_cell.length_c   1.000
_cell.angle_alpha   90.00
_cell.angle_beta   90.00
_cell.angle_gamma   90.00
#
_symmetry.space_group_name_H-M   'P 1'
#
loop_
_entity.id
_entity.type
_entity.pdbx_description
1 polymer ?
#
loop_
_entity_poly.entity_id
_entity_poly.type
_entity_poly.pdbx_seq_one_letter_code
_entity_poly.pdbx_strand_id
1 'polypeptide(L)' 'MHWLDWTILLGTLGFIVGYGVWRTRRTSTSDGFLKGGSDNRWWAVGLSVMATQASAITFLSTPGQGYLDGMGFVQFYFGL' A
#
# COMPACT_ATOMS: atom_id res chain seq x y z
N MET A 1 15.83 -14.33 14.46
CA MET A 1 15.74 -13.38 13.33
C MET A 1 17.12 -13.19 12.78
N HIS A 2 17.32 -13.62 11.53
CA HIS A 2 18.62 -13.66 10.89
C HIS A 2 19.11 -12.21 10.64
N TRP A 3 20.42 -11.98 10.63
CA TRP A 3 21.02 -10.68 10.30
C TRP A 3 20.46 -10.09 8.98
N LEU A 4 20.16 -10.97 8.03
CA LEU A 4 19.60 -10.62 6.73
C LEU A 4 18.21 -9.97 6.83
N ASP A 5 17.36 -10.43 7.76
CA ASP A 5 16.00 -9.90 7.95
C ASP A 5 16.06 -8.42 8.38
N TRP A 6 16.98 -8.11 9.30
CA TRP A 6 17.22 -6.75 9.77
C TRP A 6 17.77 -5.84 8.68
N THR A 7 18.69 -6.34 7.85
CA THR A 7 19.21 -5.57 6.71
C THR A 7 18.10 -5.22 5.72
N ILE A 8 17.23 -6.17 5.38
CA ILE A 8 16.11 -5.95 4.46
C ILE A 8 15.09 -4.97 5.06
N LEU A 9 14.76 -5.12 6.34
CA LEU A 9 13.81 -4.25 7.04
C LEU A 9 14.32 -2.81 7.10
N LEU A 10 15.57 -2.60 7.53
CA LEU A 10 16.15 -1.26 7.59
C LEU A 10 16.37 -0.67 6.19
N GLY A 11 16.76 -1.48 5.22
CA GLY A 11 16.93 -1.07 3.82
C GLY A 11 15.63 -0.58 3.18
N THR A 12 14.54 -1.33 3.34
CA THR A 12 13.22 -0.96 2.81
C THR A 12 12.65 0.29 3.49
N LEU A 13 12.76 0.39 4.82
CA LEU A 13 12.33 1.58 5.56
C LEU A 13 13.13 2.82 5.14
N GLY A 14 14.45 2.70 5.07
CA GLY A 14 15.34 3.77 4.63
C GLY A 14 15.06 4.21 3.19
N PHE A 15 14.77 3.27 2.29
CA PHE A 15 14.39 3.55 0.91
C PHE A 15 13.07 4.33 0.82
N ILE A 16 12.03 3.91 1.55
CA ILE A 16 10.72 4.60 1.58
C ILE A 16 10.88 6.03 2.06
N VAL A 17 11.59 6.23 3.17
CA VAL A 17 11.83 7.58 3.74
C VAL A 17 12.69 8.42 2.80
N GLY A 18 13.78 7.87 2.28
CA GLY A 18 14.67 8.58 1.36
C GLY A 18 13.97 9.02 0.07
N TYR A 19 13.19 8.12 -0.53
CA TYR A 19 12.38 8.40 -1.71
C TYR A 19 11.30 9.47 -1.40
N GLY A 20 10.61 9.34 -0.26
CA GLY A 20 9.61 10.31 0.19
C GLY A 20 10.21 11.71 0.37
N VAL A 21 11.34 11.82 1.06
CA VAL A 21 12.04 13.11 1.26
C VAL A 21 12.51 13.71 -0.06
N TRP A 22 13.08 12.91 -0.97
CA TRP A 22 13.53 13.37 -2.28
C TRP A 22 12.36 13.88 -3.14
N ARG A 23 11.23 13.16 -3.14
CA ARG A 23 10.02 13.54 -3.90
C ARG A 23 9.35 14.80 -3.32
N THR A 24 9.30 14.93 -2.00
CA THR A 24 8.76 16.12 -1.32
C THR A 24 9.62 17.35 -1.58
N ARG A 25 10.96 17.22 -1.60
CA ARG A 25 11.87 18.32 -1.93
C ARG A 25 11.74 18.84 -3.36
N ARG A 26 11.26 18.02 -4.30
CA ARG A 26 11.12 18.39 -5.72
C ARG A 26 9.77 19.03 -6.05
N THR A 27 8.84 19.09 -5.09
CA THR A 27 7.48 19.60 -5.31
C THR A 27 7.33 20.99 -4.64
N SER A 28 8.04 22.00 -5.16
CA SER A 28 8.01 23.38 -4.64
C SER A 28 6.90 24.26 -5.26
N THR A 29 5.89 23.68 -5.90
CA THR A 29 4.77 24.45 -6.44
C THR A 29 3.48 23.78 -5.99
N SER A 30 2.78 24.45 -5.07
CA SER A 30 1.56 24.01 -4.38
C SER A 30 0.42 23.56 -5.31
N ASP A 31 0.50 23.87 -6.60
CA ASP A 31 -0.41 23.37 -7.64
C ASP A 31 -0.24 21.87 -7.92
N GLY A 32 0.97 21.30 -7.83
CA GLY A 32 1.22 19.88 -8.14
C GLY A 32 0.82 18.90 -7.04
N PHE A 33 0.77 19.35 -5.78
CA PHE A 33 0.46 18.51 -4.61
C PHE A 33 -1.05 18.27 -4.45
N LEU A 34 -1.87 19.26 -4.81
CA LEU A 34 -3.34 19.22 -4.66
C LEU A 34 -4.06 18.95 -5.97
N LYS A 35 -3.56 19.45 -7.10
CA LYS A 35 -4.22 19.31 -8.40
C LYS A 35 -3.90 17.98 -9.09
N GLY A 36 -3.04 17.16 -8.45
CA GLY A 36 -2.65 15.80 -8.84
C GLY A 36 -2.82 15.63 -10.33
N GLY A 37 -1.92 16.25 -11.11
CA GLY A 37 -2.07 16.63 -12.51
C GLY A 37 -3.18 15.88 -13.24
N SER A 38 -4.06 16.63 -13.92
CA SER A 38 -5.28 16.25 -14.65
C SER A 38 -5.17 15.08 -15.65
N ASP A 39 -4.05 14.36 -15.66
CA ASP A 39 -3.70 13.18 -16.43
C ASP A 39 -3.47 11.93 -15.55
N ASN A 40 -4.00 11.92 -14.31
CA ASN A 40 -3.99 10.73 -13.46
C ASN A 40 -4.79 9.62 -14.14
N ARG A 41 -4.06 8.75 -14.87
CA ARG A 41 -4.63 7.61 -15.59
C ARG A 41 -5.49 6.81 -14.60
N TRP A 42 -6.70 6.44 -15.01
CA TRP A 42 -7.70 5.76 -14.17
C TRP A 42 -7.15 4.55 -13.39
N TRP A 43 -6.17 3.83 -13.95
CA TRP A 43 -5.50 2.71 -13.28
C TRP A 43 -4.60 3.15 -12.11
N ALA A 44 -3.98 4.33 -12.17
CA ALA A 44 -3.16 4.88 -11.09
C ALA A 44 -4.04 5.29 -9.90
N VAL A 45 -5.23 5.82 -10.19
CA VAL A 45 -6.26 6.08 -9.17
C VAL A 45 -6.73 4.76 -8.55
N GLY A 46 -7.03 3.75 -9.38
CA GLY A 46 -7.41 2.41 -8.90
C GLY A 46 -6.35 1.78 -8.00
N LEU A 47 -5.08 1.83 -8.39
CA LEU A 47 -3.96 1.34 -7.56
C LEU A 47 -3.83 2.11 -6.25
N SER A 48 -4.00 3.43 -6.25
CA SER A 48 -3.94 4.26 -5.05
C SER A 48 -5.04 3.88 -4.05
N VAL A 49 -6.28 3.69 -4.53
CA VAL A 49 -7.42 3.28 -3.70
C VAL A 49 -7.18 1.89 -3.10
N MET A 50 -6.71 0.94 -3.90
CA MET A 50 -6.39 -0.41 -3.41
C MET A 50 -5.25 -0.39 -2.39
N ALA A 51 -4.19 0.38 -2.64
CA ALA A 51 -3.06 0.53 -1.71
C ALA A 51 -3.50 1.16 -0.38
N THR A 52 -4.48 2.06 -0.39
CA THR A 52 -5.03 2.69 0.82
C THR A 52 -5.89 1.73 1.63
N GLN A 53 -6.64 0.83 0.96
CA GLN A 53 -7.47 -0.17 1.63
C GLN A 53 -6.66 -1.35 2.19
N ALA A 54 -5.53 -1.67 1.57
CA ALA A 54 -4.63 -2.71 2.04
C ALA A 54 -3.94 -2.28 3.34
N SER A 55 -4.49 -2.70 4.48
CA SER A 55 -3.89 -2.45 5.80
C SER A 55 -3.14 -3.66 6.33
N ALA A 56 -2.23 -3.44 7.28
CA ALA A 56 -1.57 -4.53 8.02
C ALA A 56 -2.58 -5.46 8.72
N ILE A 57 -3.72 -4.90 9.15
CA ILE A 57 -4.82 -5.67 9.74
C ILE A 57 -5.41 -6.61 8.69
N THR A 58 -5.74 -6.11 7.49
CA THR A 58 -6.29 -6.91 6.39
C THR A 58 -5.35 -8.05 5.99
N PHE A 59 -4.04 -7.78 5.93
CA PHE A 59 -3.03 -8.78 5.55
C PHE A 59 -2.90 -9.91 6.58
N LEU A 60 -3.11 -9.61 7.86
CA LEU A 60 -3.08 -10.61 8.93
C LEU A 60 -4.44 -11.29 9.16
N SER A 61 -5.54 -10.54 9.06
CA SER A 61 -6.90 -11.00 9.38
C SER A 61 -7.50 -11.87 8.30
N THR A 62 -7.28 -11.57 7.02
CA THR A 62 -7.88 -12.34 5.91
C THR A 62 -7.37 -13.79 5.86
N PRO A 63 -6.06 -14.07 5.99
CA PRO A 63 -5.57 -15.44 6.11
C PRO A 63 -5.93 -16.07 7.45
N GLY A 64 -5.96 -15.28 8.54
CA GLY A 64 -6.37 -15.75 9.87
C GLY A 64 -7.82 -16.25 9.89
N GLN A 65 -8.73 -15.50 9.27
CA GLN A 65 -10.11 -15.89 9.07
C GLN A 65 -10.21 -17.07 8.09
N GLY A 66 -9.41 -17.07 7.02
CA GLY A 66 -9.30 -18.20 6.09
C GLY A 66 -8.83 -19.51 6.73
N TYR A 67 -7.98 -19.42 7.76
CA TYR A 67 -7.50 -20.57 8.51
C TYR A 67 -8.55 -21.10 9.51
N LEU A 68 -9.30 -20.20 10.15
CA LEU A 68 -10.31 -20.56 11.16
C LEU A 68 -11.63 -21.02 10.53
N ASP A 69 -12.15 -20.24 9.57
CA ASP A 69 -13.51 -20.39 9.02
C ASP A 69 -13.52 -20.66 7.51
N GLY A 70 -12.36 -20.84 6.88
CA GLY A 70 -12.24 -21.05 5.43
C GLY A 70 -12.42 -19.78 4.60
N MET A 71 -12.44 -19.93 3.26
CA MET A 71 -12.58 -18.80 2.33
C MET A 71 -14.06 -18.39 2.09
N GLY A 72 -14.95 -18.62 3.05
CA GLY A 72 -16.38 -18.26 2.93
C GLY A 72 -16.61 -16.76 2.75
N PHE A 73 -15.70 -15.91 3.22
CA PHE A 73 -15.73 -14.46 2.97
C PHE A 73 -15.70 -14.10 1.47
N VAL A 74 -15.09 -14.96 0.64
CA VAL A 74 -15.04 -14.77 -0.81
C VAL A 74 -16.42 -14.98 -1.43
N GLN A 75 -17.21 -15.92 -0.90
CA GLN A 75 -18.57 -16.21 -1.39
C GLN A 75 -19.50 -15.01 -1.19
N PHE A 76 -19.43 -14.35 -0.03
CA PHE A 76 -20.16 -13.10 0.22
C PHE A 76 -19.75 -11.96 -0.72
N TYR A 77 -18.49 -11.92 -1.15
CA TYR A 77 -18.00 -10.89 -2.08
C TYR A 77 -18.46 -11.14 -3.53
N PHE A 78 -18.61 -12.40 -3.93
CA PHE A 78 -19.08 -12.80 -5.26
C PHE A 78 -20.59 -13.11 -5.33
N GLY A 79 -21.31 -13.07 -4.22
CA GLY A 79 -22.77 -13.23 -4.16
C GLY A 79 -23.29 -14.64 -4.41
N LEU A 80 -22.49 -15.66 -4.11
CA LEU A 80 -22.84 -17.09 -4.25
C LEU A 80 -23.14 -17.73 -2.90
#